data_AF-A0A3D0W5P2-F1
#
_entry.id   AF-A0A3D0W5P2-F1
#
_cell.length_a   1.000
_cell.length_b   1.000
_cell.length_c   1.000
_cell.angle_alpha   90.00
_cell.angle_beta   90.00
_cell.angle_gamma   90.00
#
_symmetry.space_group_name_H-M   'P 1'
#
loop_
_entity.id
_entity.type
_entity.pdbx_description
1 polymer ?
#
loop_
_entity_poly.entity_id
_entity_poly.type
_entity_poly.pdbx_seq_one_letter_code
_entity_poly.pdbx_strand_id
1 'polypeptide(L)'
;MKIQCTMYLPPKKKVEYGHITVTNLGIDLARKNKFFALGFGALGAILTPAKEFHGFMWDQVASIEMKKYGMSKKACYVTLKDEKEYIFRLPKPDETISLLKQEFKKAKETKVTNNSLFRD
;
A
#
# COMPACT_ATOMS: atom_id res chain seq x y z
N MET A 1 -5.55 -3.72 -9.11
CA MET A 1 -6.63 -2.86 -8.54
C MET A 1 -6.05 -1.57 -7.97
N LYS A 2 -6.64 -0.40 -8.24
CA LYS A 2 -6.15 0.90 -7.75
C LYS A 2 -7.05 1.46 -6.63
N ILE A 3 -6.46 1.85 -5.50
CA ILE A 3 -7.19 2.33 -4.32
C ILE A 3 -6.60 3.65 -3.84
N GLN A 4 -7.42 4.72 -3.81
CA GLN A 4 -7.01 6.00 -3.23
C GLN A 4 -6.86 5.87 -1.72
N CYS A 5 -5.77 6.39 -1.15
CA CYS A 5 -5.49 6.28 0.27
C CYS A 5 -4.63 7.42 0.80
N THR A 6 -4.63 7.58 2.13
CA THR A 6 -3.61 8.36 2.83
C THR A 6 -2.52 7.41 3.34
N MET A 7 -1.28 7.71 3.03
CA MET A 7 -0.11 6.90 3.33
C MET A 7 0.72 7.54 4.44
N TYR A 8 1.30 6.72 5.31
CA TYR A 8 2.34 7.12 6.26
C TYR A 8 3.51 6.18 6.04
N LEU A 9 4.55 6.71 5.41
CA LEU A 9 5.69 5.94 4.91
C LEU A 9 6.88 6.03 5.88
N PRO A 10 7.64 4.94 6.07
CA PRO A 10 8.89 5.00 6.81
C PRO A 10 9.93 5.87 6.06
N PRO A 11 10.94 6.44 6.75
CA PRO A 11 11.17 6.36 8.20
C PRO A 11 10.41 7.44 9.00
N LYS A 12 9.97 8.53 8.36
CA LYS A 12 9.44 9.71 9.06
C LYS A 12 7.92 9.69 9.28
N LYS A 13 7.20 8.67 8.78
CA LYS A 13 5.73 8.52 8.85
C LYS A 13 4.97 9.81 8.51
N LYS A 14 5.49 10.58 7.54
CA LYS A 14 4.84 11.82 7.08
C LYS A 14 3.54 11.47 6.36
N VAL A 15 2.52 12.32 6.55
CA VAL A 15 1.24 12.16 5.87
C VAL A 15 1.40 12.49 4.40
N GLU A 16 1.09 11.51 3.55
CA GLU A 16 1.14 11.63 2.09
C GLU A 16 -0.18 11.15 1.49
N TYR A 17 -0.64 11.79 0.43
CA TYR A 17 -1.88 11.43 -0.27
C TYR A 17 -1.54 10.75 -1.59
N GLY A 18 -2.28 9.73 -1.97
CA GLY A 18 -2.07 9.08 -3.26
C GLY A 18 -2.91 7.83 -3.43
N HIS A 19 -2.35 6.82 -4.06
CA HIS A 19 -3.00 5.53 -4.22
C HIS A 19 -2.02 4.38 -4.10
N ILE A 20 -2.57 3.23 -3.71
CA ILE A 20 -1.92 1.94 -3.87
C ILE A 20 -2.50 1.22 -5.08
N THR A 21 -1.65 0.54 -5.83
CA THR A 21 -2.04 -0.39 -6.89
C THR A 21 -1.64 -1.79 -6.45
N VAL A 22 -2.65 -2.63 -6.22
CA VAL A 22 -2.46 -4.05 -5.91
C VAL A 22 -2.26 -4.79 -7.23
N THR A 23 -1.12 -5.44 -7.37
CA THR A 23 -0.74 -6.25 -8.53
C THR A 23 -0.53 -7.70 -8.10
N ASN A 24 -0.35 -8.58 -9.08
CA ASN A 24 -0.07 -10.00 -8.80
C ASN A 24 1.32 -10.19 -8.14
N LEU A 25 2.22 -9.21 -8.29
CA LEU A 25 3.58 -9.27 -7.75
C LEU A 25 3.74 -8.57 -6.41
N GLY A 26 2.89 -7.58 -6.11
CA GLY A 26 2.98 -6.82 -4.87
C GLY A 26 2.04 -5.63 -4.79
N ILE A 27 2.53 -4.59 -4.12
CA ILE A 27 1.83 -3.31 -3.98
C ILE A 27 2.73 -2.19 -4.49
N ASP A 28 2.24 -1.47 -5.48
CA ASP A 28 2.85 -0.23 -5.97
C ASP A 28 2.19 0.97 -5.29
N LEU A 29 2.99 1.92 -4.84
CA LEU A 29 2.59 3.15 -4.17
C LEU A 29 2.86 4.32 -5.10
N ALA A 30 1.86 5.16 -5.30
CA ALA A 30 1.95 6.34 -6.16
C ALA A 30 1.50 7.58 -5.39
N ARG A 31 2.43 8.49 -5.15
CA ARG A 31 2.26 9.68 -4.30
C ARG A 31 1.82 10.90 -5.10
N LYS A 32 0.83 11.65 -4.59
CA LYS A 32 0.40 12.95 -5.12
C LYS A 32 1.24 14.08 -4.51
N ASN A 33 1.63 15.05 -5.34
CA ASN A 33 2.43 16.19 -4.91
C ASN A 33 1.58 17.22 -4.14
N LYS A 34 2.03 17.67 -2.96
CA LYS A 34 1.39 18.76 -2.20
C LYS A 34 1.62 20.15 -2.83
N PHE A 35 2.73 20.33 -3.58
CA PHE A 35 3.15 21.65 -4.08
C PHE A 35 2.35 22.14 -5.30
N PHE A 36 1.76 21.25 -6.09
CA PHE A 36 1.01 21.65 -7.29
C PHE A 36 -0.39 22.19 -7.00
N ALA A 37 -0.91 21.99 -5.78
CA ALA A 37 -2.20 22.54 -5.37
C ALA A 37 -2.14 24.06 -5.04
N LEU A 38 -0.95 24.60 -4.75
CA LEU A 38 -0.78 26.01 -4.35
C LEU A 38 -0.69 26.97 -5.54
N GLY A 39 -0.23 26.52 -6.72
CA GLY A 39 -0.05 27.39 -7.89
C GLY A 39 -1.21 27.43 -8.90
N PHE A 40 -2.15 26.48 -8.83
CA PHE A 40 -3.17 26.26 -9.89
C PHE A 40 -4.61 26.09 -9.38
N GLY A 41 -4.89 26.43 -8.11
CA GLY A 41 -6.23 26.33 -7.54
C GLY A 41 -6.85 24.92 -7.65
N ALA A 42 -8.18 24.83 -7.59
CA ALA A 42 -8.94 23.56 -7.55
C ALA A 42 -8.71 22.65 -8.78
N LEU A 43 -8.31 23.21 -9.93
CA LEU A 43 -8.04 22.47 -11.17
C LEU A 43 -6.67 21.78 -11.16
N GLY A 44 -5.67 22.36 -10.49
CA GLY A 44 -4.31 21.79 -10.41
C GLY A 44 -4.24 20.46 -9.63
N ALA A 45 -5.16 20.24 -8.69
CA ALA A 45 -5.21 19.03 -7.86
C ALA A 45 -5.67 17.76 -8.61
N ILE A 46 -6.41 17.94 -9.72
CA ILE A 46 -6.92 16.82 -10.53
C ILE A 46 -5.85 16.34 -11.52
N LEU A 47 -5.06 17.27 -12.07
CA LEU A 47 -4.08 17.00 -13.12
C LEU A 47 -2.66 16.70 -12.61
N THR A 48 -2.44 16.64 -11.29
CA THR A 48 -1.09 16.43 -10.77
C THR A 48 -0.62 14.99 -11.04
N PRO A 49 0.42 14.77 -11.87
CA PRO A 49 0.96 13.45 -12.09
C PRO A 49 1.58 12.91 -10.79
N ALA A 50 1.46 11.60 -10.56
CA ALA A 50 2.12 10.94 -9.44
C ALA A 50 3.64 10.99 -9.65
N LYS A 51 4.37 11.64 -8.74
CA LYS A 51 5.79 11.96 -8.96
C LYS A 51 6.73 10.83 -8.54
N GLU A 52 6.35 10.04 -7.54
CA GLU A 52 7.25 9.01 -6.99
C GLU A 52 6.50 7.69 -6.84
N PHE A 53 7.01 6.69 -7.57
CA PHE A 53 6.61 5.30 -7.50
C PHE A 53 7.55 4.59 -6.54
N HIS A 54 7.00 4.06 -5.46
CA HIS A 54 7.70 3.15 -4.57
C HIS A 54 6.85 1.90 -4.46
N GLY A 55 7.43 0.72 -4.41
CA GLY A 55 6.66 -0.51 -4.34
C GLY A 55 7.37 -1.54 -3.50
N PHE A 56 6.63 -2.56 -3.09
CA PHE A 56 7.19 -3.73 -2.45
C PHE A 56 6.48 -4.98 -2.96
N MET A 57 7.26 -6.04 -3.12
CA MET A 57 6.77 -7.34 -3.59
C MET A 57 6.10 -8.12 -2.46
N TRP A 58 5.17 -9.01 -2.80
CA TRP A 58 4.47 -9.83 -1.80
C TRP A 58 5.40 -10.68 -0.95
N ASP A 59 6.54 -11.11 -1.50
CA ASP A 59 7.53 -11.91 -0.78
C ASP A 59 8.38 -11.09 0.21
N GLN A 60 8.36 -9.77 0.11
CA GLN A 60 8.96 -8.84 1.07
C GLN A 60 8.01 -8.53 2.23
N VAL A 61 6.71 -8.81 2.08
CA VAL A 61 5.70 -8.56 3.11
C VAL A 61 5.74 -9.67 4.17
N ALA A 62 5.94 -9.27 5.43
CA ALA A 62 5.87 -10.17 6.59
C ALA A 62 4.41 -10.35 7.03
N SER A 63 3.68 -9.24 7.23
CA SER A 63 2.30 -9.27 7.69
C SER A 63 1.47 -8.10 7.16
N ILE A 64 0.15 -8.32 7.11
CA ILE A 64 -0.87 -7.30 6.79
C ILE A 64 -1.92 -7.33 7.90
N GLU A 65 -2.08 -6.23 8.61
CA GLU A 65 -2.93 -6.14 9.79
C GLU A 65 -3.86 -4.92 9.75
N MET A 66 -4.99 -5.02 10.44
CA MET A 66 -5.87 -3.88 10.68
C MET A 66 -5.66 -3.41 12.12
N LYS A 67 -5.18 -2.19 12.29
CA LYS A 67 -4.94 -1.56 13.60
C LYS A 67 -5.51 -0.15 13.60
N LYS A 68 -5.74 0.42 14.79
CA LYS A 68 -6.11 1.84 14.92
C LYS A 68 -4.85 2.70 14.75
N TYR A 69 -4.92 3.75 13.94
CA TYR A 69 -3.85 4.74 13.78
C TYR A 69 -4.33 6.13 14.23
N GLY A 70 -3.78 6.63 15.34
CA GLY A 70 -4.21 7.88 16.00
C GLY A 70 -5.52 7.73 16.77
N MET A 71 -6.29 8.81 16.91
CA MET A 71 -7.56 8.89 17.67
C MET A 71 -8.73 8.11 17.04
N SER A 72 -8.59 6.80 16.80
CA SER A 72 -9.69 5.88 16.40
C SER A 72 -10.02 5.75 14.90
N LYS A 73 -9.06 5.94 13.99
CA LYS A 73 -9.25 5.57 12.58
C LYS A 73 -8.60 4.22 12.28
N LYS A 74 -9.39 3.24 11.82
CA LYS A 74 -8.88 1.96 11.30
C LYS A 74 -7.91 2.24 10.15
N ALA A 75 -6.76 1.59 10.17
CA ALA A 75 -5.76 1.66 9.13
C ALA A 75 -5.20 0.28 8.82
N CYS A 76 -4.76 0.10 7.59
CA CYS A 76 -4.03 -1.07 7.14
C CYS A 76 -2.55 -0.88 7.44
N TYR A 77 -1.96 -1.83 8.14
CA TYR A 77 -0.55 -1.90 8.43
C TYR A 77 0.05 -2.99 7.57
N VAL A 78 1.07 -2.64 6.80
CA VAL A 78 1.85 -3.58 6.02
C VAL A 78 3.27 -3.54 6.56
N THR A 79 3.67 -4.63 7.21
CA THR A 79 5.01 -4.79 7.77
C THR A 79 5.84 -5.63 6.82
N LEU A 80 6.97 -5.08 6.39
CA LEU A 80 7.94 -5.79 5.57
C LEU A 80 8.86 -6.65 6.45
N LYS A 81 9.57 -7.60 5.83
CA LYS A 81 10.54 -8.48 6.50
C LYS A 81 11.75 -7.74 7.08
N ASP A 82 12.05 -6.55 6.58
CA ASP A 82 13.08 -5.65 7.11
C ASP A 82 12.53 -4.73 8.22
N GLU A 83 11.39 -5.11 8.83
CA GLU A 83 10.69 -4.41 9.90
C GLU A 83 10.17 -3.01 9.52
N LYS A 84 10.26 -2.61 8.24
CA LYS A 84 9.65 -1.37 7.77
C LYS A 84 8.14 -1.49 7.77
N GLU A 85 7.49 -0.53 8.43
CA GLU A 85 6.04 -0.49 8.57
C GLU A 85 5.44 0.62 7.70
N TYR A 86 4.53 0.22 6.80
CA TYR A 86 3.75 1.11 5.94
C TYR A 86 2.32 1.15 6.43
N ILE A 87 1.77 2.35 6.59
CA ILE A 87 0.41 2.53 7.12
C ILE A 87 -0.46 3.19 6.06
N PHE A 88 -1.58 2.57 5.73
CA PHE A 88 -2.56 3.05 4.76
C PHE A 88 -3.91 3.29 5.43
N ARG A 89 -4.38 4.53 5.42
CA ARG A 89 -5.78 4.86 5.71
C ARG A 89 -6.58 4.75 4.43
N LEU A 90 -7.44 3.75 4.39
CA LEU A 90 -8.26 3.37 3.24
C LEU A 90 -9.69 3.90 3.42
N PRO A 91 -10.39 4.28 2.35
CA PRO A 91 -11.77 4.80 2.43
C PRO A 91 -12.75 3.73 2.93
N LYS A 92 -12.55 2.47 2.54
CA LYS A 92 -13.30 1.30 3.01
C LYS A 92 -12.34 0.28 3.62
N PRO A 93 -11.90 0.48 4.87
CA PRO A 93 -10.80 -0.29 5.46
C PRO A 93 -11.12 -1.78 5.58
N ASP A 94 -12.32 -2.15 6.01
CA ASP A 94 -12.67 -3.56 6.26
C ASP A 94 -12.69 -4.41 4.97
N GLU A 95 -13.35 -3.93 3.91
CA GLU A 95 -13.39 -4.58 2.59
C GLU A 95 -11.98 -4.66 1.98
N THR A 96 -11.27 -3.54 1.97
CA THR A 96 -9.99 -3.43 1.25
C THR A 96 -8.88 -4.24 1.93
N ILE A 97 -8.84 -4.26 3.26
CA ILE A 97 -7.84 -5.05 4.00
C ILE A 97 -8.10 -6.54 3.82
N SER A 98 -9.37 -6.96 3.78
CA SER A 98 -9.74 -8.35 3.52
C SER A 98 -9.25 -8.80 2.15
N LEU A 99 -9.43 -7.97 1.11
CA LEU A 99 -8.89 -8.22 -0.23
C LEU A 99 -7.37 -8.29 -0.24
N LEU A 100 -6.68 -7.34 0.39
CA LEU A 100 -5.21 -7.35 0.49
C LEU A 100 -4.67 -8.61 1.17
N LYS A 101 -5.33 -9.08 2.23
CA LYS A 101 -4.99 -10.33 2.91
C LYS A 101 -5.19 -11.54 2.02
N GLN A 102 -6.26 -11.58 1.22
CA GLN A 102 -6.51 -12.67 0.28
C GLN A 102 -5.43 -12.72 -0.82
N GLU A 103 -5.09 -11.58 -1.42
CA GLU A 103 -4.03 -11.52 -2.45
C GLU A 103 -2.66 -11.90 -1.88
N PHE A 104 -2.34 -11.45 -0.67
CA PHE A 104 -1.13 -11.86 0.03
C PHE A 104 -1.08 -13.37 0.32
N LYS A 105 -2.21 -13.97 0.73
CA LYS A 105 -2.31 -15.42 0.98
C LYS A 105 -2.10 -16.20 -0.33
N LYS A 106 -2.76 -15.79 -1.41
CA LYS A 106 -2.57 -16.40 -2.75
C LYS A 106 -1.11 -16.34 -3.19
N ALA A 107 -0.47 -15.18 -3.07
CA ALA A 107 0.94 -15.00 -3.45
C ALA A 107 1.89 -15.89 -2.62
N LYS A 108 1.59 -16.11 -1.33
CA LYS A 108 2.34 -17.06 -0.50
C LYS A 108 2.14 -18.51 -0.96
N GLU A 109 0.92 -18.91 -1.26
CA GLU A 109 0.59 -20.27 -1.70
C GLU A 109 1.22 -20.61 -3.06
N THR A 110 1.15 -19.71 -4.04
CA THR A 110 1.79 -19.90 -5.36
C THR A 110 3.30 -20.12 -5.25
N LYS A 111 3.96 -19.48 -4.27
CA LYS A 111 5.39 -19.68 -4.02
C LYS A 111 5.69 -21.07 -3.44
N VAL A 112 4.80 -21.61 -2.60
CA VAL A 112 4.94 -22.97 -2.05
C VAL A 112 4.79 -24.01 -3.16
N THR A 113 3.81 -23.85 -4.05
CA THR A 113 3.58 -24.79 -5.15
C THR A 113 4.74 -24.83 -6.14
N ASN A 114 5.30 -23.68 -6.52
CA ASN A 114 6.45 -23.65 -7.43
C ASN A 114 7.72 -24.24 -6.79
N ASN A 115 7.99 -23.98 -5.51
CA ASN A 115 9.13 -24.61 -4.82
C ASN A 115 8.99 -26.14 -4.67
N SER A 116 7.77 -26.67 -4.73
CA SER A 116 7.51 -28.11 -4.69
C SER A 116 7.68 -28.80 -6.05
N LEU A 117 7.51 -28.08 -7.16
CA LEU A 117 7.60 -28.62 -8.52
C LEU A 117 9.03 -28.70 -9.07
N PHE A 118 9.99 -28.04 -8.43
CA PHE A 118 11.42 -28.09 -8.78
C PHE A 118 12.25 -28.94 -7.80
N ARG A 119 11.58 -29.81 -7.03
CA ARG A 119 12.20 -30.75 -6.09
C ARG A 119 11.82 -32.20 -6.41
N ASP A 120 11.93 -32.57 -7.68
CA ASP A 120 11.99 -33.96 -8.15
C ASP A 120 13.24 -34.14 -9.02
#